data_AF-A0A955ZH64-F1
#
_entry.id   AF-A0A955ZH64-F1
#
_cell.length_a   1.000
_cell.length_b   1.000
_cell.length_c   1.000
_cell.angle_alpha   90.00
_cell.angle_beta   90.00
_cell.angle_gamma   90.00
#
_symmetry.space_group_name_H-M   'P 1'
#
loop_
_entity.id
_entity.type
_entity.pdbx_description
1 polymer ?
#
loop_
_entity_poly.entity_id
_entity_poly.type
_entity_poly.pdbx_seq_one_letter_code
_entity_poly.pdbx_strand_id
1 'polypeptide(L)'
;MKRATWVLMATIALAGCSGAGEEPASDQKDVFVAFAADFKGFRSWQAFDVTEDADLVGIHDGSTVMEYVNAMPPAGSESFPVGTIIVKEATVGTLAHEMFAMVKRGGGYNSGAPGWEWFELESTGAEDVVIVWRGVGPPSGENYGGDPNAGCNTCHVDCGNDAVCAKALAL
;
A
#
# COMPACT_ATOMS: atom_id res chain seq x y z
N MET A 1 67.95 -41.84 -18.05
CA MET A 1 67.25 -43.08 -18.44
C MET A 1 65.77 -42.95 -18.07
N LYS A 2 64.89 -43.22 -19.03
CA LYS A 2 63.44 -43.04 -18.97
C LYS A 2 62.78 -44.15 -18.16
N ARG A 3 61.82 -43.83 -17.29
CA ARG A 3 60.64 -44.67 -17.02
C ARG A 3 59.43 -43.77 -16.77
N ALA A 4 58.54 -43.77 -17.74
CA ALA A 4 57.19 -43.25 -17.63
C ALA A 4 56.33 -44.27 -16.86
N THR A 5 55.40 -43.79 -16.04
CA THR A 5 54.27 -44.59 -15.58
C THR A 5 53.03 -43.72 -15.63
N TRP A 6 52.04 -44.22 -16.34
CA TRP A 6 50.78 -43.60 -16.72
C TRP A 6 49.68 -43.94 -15.70
N VAL A 7 48.79 -42.96 -15.47
CA VAL A 7 47.33 -43.09 -15.26
C VAL A 7 46.89 -43.81 -13.97
N LEU A 8 46.06 -43.21 -13.10
CA LEU A 8 44.61 -43.07 -13.30
C LEU A 8 44.07 -41.88 -12.47
N MET A 9 43.57 -40.86 -13.17
CA MET A 9 42.75 -39.79 -12.60
C MET A 9 41.32 -40.33 -12.43
N ALA A 10 40.88 -40.50 -11.19
CA ALA A 10 39.47 -40.78 -10.90
C ALA A 10 38.73 -39.44 -10.76
N THR A 11 38.09 -39.01 -11.84
CA THR A 11 37.11 -37.91 -11.81
C THR A 11 35.80 -38.44 -11.23
N ILE A 12 35.52 -38.10 -9.97
CA ILE A 12 34.18 -38.25 -9.39
C ILE A 12 33.35 -37.05 -9.86
N ALA A 13 32.50 -37.28 -10.86
CA ALA A 13 31.44 -36.36 -11.22
C ALA A 13 30.30 -36.50 -10.20
N LEU A 14 30.35 -35.71 -9.14
CA LEU A 14 29.17 -35.47 -8.32
C LEU A 14 28.24 -34.57 -9.15
N ALA A 15 27.20 -35.17 -9.71
CA ALA A 15 26.02 -34.48 -10.18
C ALA A 15 25.35 -33.82 -8.96
N GLY A 16 25.78 -32.60 -8.65
CA GLY A 16 25.03 -31.71 -7.79
C GLY A 16 23.78 -31.32 -8.56
N CYS A 17 22.65 -31.94 -8.23
CA CYS A 17 21.36 -31.37 -8.56
C CYS A 17 21.36 -29.95 -7.98
N SER A 18 21.32 -28.95 -8.86
CA SER A 18 20.77 -27.64 -8.52
C SER A 18 19.34 -27.88 -8.06
N GLY A 19 19.18 -28.15 -6.76
CA GLY A 19 17.96 -27.76 -6.07
C GLY A 19 17.93 -26.25 -6.23
N ALA A 20 17.07 -25.78 -7.13
CA ALA A 20 16.53 -24.45 -7.00
C ALA A 20 16.10 -24.35 -5.54
N GLY A 21 16.79 -23.52 -4.76
CA GLY A 21 16.22 -23.11 -3.49
C GLY A 21 14.91 -22.45 -3.87
N GLU A 22 13.80 -23.12 -3.59
CA GLU A 22 12.56 -22.42 -3.36
C GLU A 22 12.90 -21.37 -2.30
N GLU A 23 13.05 -20.11 -2.73
CA GLU A 23 12.90 -19.02 -1.79
C GLU A 23 11.56 -19.25 -1.10
N PRO A 24 11.49 -19.21 0.24
CA PRO A 24 10.23 -19.36 0.92
C PRO A 24 9.29 -18.32 0.31
N ALA A 25 8.19 -18.80 -0.29
CA ALA A 25 7.10 -17.94 -0.70
C ALA A 25 6.86 -16.97 0.45
N SER A 26 6.95 -15.67 0.17
CA SER A 26 6.74 -14.67 1.20
C SER A 26 5.43 -15.02 1.88
N ASP A 27 5.44 -15.04 3.21
CA ASP A 27 4.32 -15.41 4.06
C ASP A 27 3.24 -14.32 3.89
N GLN A 28 2.58 -14.31 2.72
CA GLN A 28 1.55 -13.34 2.38
C GLN A 28 0.38 -13.62 3.30
N LYS A 29 0.14 -12.69 4.23
CA LYS A 29 -1.03 -12.74 5.08
C LYS A 29 -2.26 -12.65 4.19
N ASP A 30 -3.17 -13.62 4.31
CA ASP A 30 -4.47 -13.55 3.63
C ASP A 30 -5.33 -12.38 4.13
N VAL A 31 -5.08 -11.94 5.37
CA VAL A 31 -5.79 -10.85 6.04
C VAL A 31 -4.84 -9.98 6.85
N PHE A 32 -5.02 -8.66 6.77
CA PHE A 32 -4.35 -7.67 7.61
C PHE A 32 -5.36 -6.69 8.21
N VAL A 33 -5.41 -6.59 9.53
CA VAL A 33 -6.25 -5.61 10.24
C VAL A 33 -5.35 -4.56 10.85
N ALA A 34 -5.34 -3.36 10.25
CA ALA A 34 -4.54 -2.24 10.76
C ALA A 34 -5.06 -1.75 12.12
N PHE A 35 -4.19 -1.16 12.93
CA PHE A 35 -4.48 -0.39 14.14
C PHE A 35 -3.71 0.94 14.07
N ALA A 36 -3.99 1.88 14.98
CA ALA A 36 -3.32 3.19 15.01
C ALA A 36 -1.78 3.08 14.98
N ALA A 37 -1.22 2.06 15.65
CA ALA A 37 0.22 1.80 15.68
C ALA A 37 0.83 1.48 14.31
N ASP A 38 0.05 0.93 13.37
CA ASP A 38 0.52 0.61 12.02
C ASP A 38 0.71 1.85 11.15
N PHE A 39 0.12 2.99 11.53
CA PHE A 39 0.29 4.28 10.87
C PHE A 39 1.44 5.11 11.46
N LYS A 40 2.04 4.65 12.55
CA LYS A 40 3.05 5.43 13.27
C LYS A 40 4.23 5.78 12.35
N GLY A 41 4.55 7.06 12.28
CA GLY A 41 5.67 7.57 11.51
C GLY A 41 5.48 7.51 10.00
N PHE A 42 4.23 7.43 9.49
CA PHE A 42 3.97 7.31 8.05
C PHE A 42 4.65 8.38 7.18
N ARG A 43 4.89 9.59 7.73
CA ARG A 43 5.58 10.68 7.03
C ARG A 43 7.03 10.36 6.66
N SER A 44 7.62 9.30 7.21
CA SER A 44 8.95 8.81 6.82
C SER A 44 8.91 7.70 5.78
N TRP A 45 7.72 7.26 5.35
CA TRP A 45 7.57 6.27 4.29
C TRP A 45 7.85 6.89 2.91
N GLN A 46 7.74 6.09 1.85
CA GLN A 46 7.86 6.61 0.50
C GLN A 46 6.71 7.58 0.23
N ALA A 47 7.04 8.82 -0.16
CA ALA A 47 6.10 9.90 -0.33
C ALA A 47 5.97 10.31 -1.80
N PHE A 48 4.76 10.62 -2.21
CA PHE A 48 4.40 11.05 -3.56
C PHE A 48 3.59 12.34 -3.47
N ASP A 49 4.03 13.37 -4.20
CA ASP A 49 3.22 14.57 -4.41
C ASP A 49 2.14 14.20 -5.42
N VAL A 50 0.89 14.25 -4.97
CA VAL A 50 -0.29 13.94 -5.78
C VAL A 50 -1.18 15.16 -5.94
N THR A 51 -0.66 16.37 -5.69
CA THR A 51 -1.44 17.60 -5.69
C THR A 51 -2.24 17.81 -6.97
N GLU A 52 -1.68 17.48 -8.14
CA GLU A 52 -2.37 17.61 -9.44
C GLU A 52 -3.44 16.53 -9.67
N ASP A 53 -3.32 15.39 -8.99
CA ASP A 53 -4.20 14.22 -9.12
C ASP A 53 -5.19 14.09 -7.94
N ALA A 54 -5.10 14.99 -6.94
CA ALA A 54 -5.87 14.93 -5.72
C ALA A 54 -7.31 15.40 -5.96
N ASP A 55 -8.13 14.50 -6.50
CA ASP A 55 -9.58 14.66 -6.59
C ASP A 55 -10.23 14.29 -5.24
N LEU A 56 -9.70 14.83 -4.14
CA LEU A 56 -10.40 14.80 -2.86
C LEU A 56 -11.57 15.76 -2.99
N VAL A 57 -12.79 15.32 -3.30
CA VAL A 57 -14.05 16.07 -2.99
C VAL A 57 -13.96 17.61 -3.17
N GLY A 58 -13.36 18.10 -4.27
CA GLY A 58 -13.19 19.55 -4.49
C GLY A 58 -11.94 20.22 -3.91
N ILE A 59 -10.84 19.51 -3.65
CA ILE A 59 -9.51 20.10 -3.44
C ILE A 59 -8.96 20.60 -4.77
N HIS A 60 -9.53 21.73 -5.20
CA HIS A 60 -8.95 22.67 -6.15
C HIS A 60 -8.80 24.03 -5.46
N ASP A 61 -8.51 24.03 -4.16
CA ASP A 61 -8.40 25.22 -3.32
C ASP A 61 -6.96 25.72 -3.14
N GLY A 62 -5.99 25.04 -3.78
CA GLY A 62 -4.56 25.34 -3.68
C GLY A 62 -3.84 24.59 -2.55
N SER A 63 -4.48 23.58 -1.94
CA SER A 63 -3.83 22.70 -0.98
C SER A 63 -2.80 21.78 -1.65
N THR A 64 -1.71 21.48 -0.95
CA THR A 64 -0.73 20.45 -1.33
C THR A 64 -1.12 19.14 -0.70
N VAL A 65 -1.16 18.07 -1.50
CA VAL A 65 -1.57 16.74 -1.04
C VAL A 65 -0.47 15.73 -1.30
N MET A 66 -0.09 15.02 -0.25
CA MET A 66 0.92 13.96 -0.28
C MET A 66 0.26 12.61 -0.04
N GLU A 67 0.72 11.58 -0.75
CA GLU A 67 0.44 10.17 -0.43
C GLU A 67 1.71 9.48 0.07
N TYR A 68 1.60 8.76 1.17
CA TYR A 68 2.68 8.02 1.82
C TYR A 68 2.35 6.53 1.80
N VAL A 69 3.26 5.69 1.30
CA VAL A 69 3.05 4.24 1.16
C VAL A 69 4.10 3.44 1.91
N ASN A 70 3.67 2.48 2.73
CA ASN A 70 4.59 1.66 3.53
C ASN A 70 5.42 0.69 2.68
N ALA A 71 4.85 0.17 1.59
CA ALA A 71 5.49 -0.74 0.67
C ALA A 71 4.82 -0.70 -0.71
N MET A 72 5.63 -0.51 -1.76
CA MET A 72 5.18 -0.64 -3.14
C MET A 72 5.07 -2.12 -3.55
N PRO A 73 4.09 -2.47 -4.41
CA PRO A 73 4.03 -3.79 -5.03
C PRO A 73 5.28 -4.07 -5.88
N PRO A 74 5.65 -5.35 -6.08
CA PRO A 74 6.59 -5.73 -7.14
C PRO A 74 6.15 -5.20 -8.51
N ALA A 75 7.10 -4.84 -9.37
CA ALA A 75 6.80 -4.35 -10.71
C ALA A 75 5.96 -5.34 -11.53
N GLY A 76 4.90 -4.86 -12.17
CA GLY A 76 3.96 -5.67 -12.96
C GLY A 76 2.94 -6.45 -12.14
N SER A 77 2.78 -6.12 -10.85
CA SER A 77 1.67 -6.65 -10.04
C SER A 77 0.34 -6.09 -10.54
N GLU A 78 -0.73 -6.88 -10.49
CA GLU A 78 -2.08 -6.40 -10.84
C GLU A 78 -2.87 -5.93 -9.61
N SER A 79 -2.27 -6.01 -8.42
CA SER A 79 -2.88 -5.56 -7.15
C SER A 79 -1.81 -5.20 -6.13
N PHE A 80 -2.20 -4.39 -5.14
CA PHE A 80 -1.37 -4.13 -3.97
C PHE A 80 -1.40 -5.34 -3.02
N PRO A 81 -0.26 -5.71 -2.40
CA PRO A 81 -0.20 -6.78 -1.40
C PRO A 81 -1.08 -6.49 -0.19
N VAL A 82 -1.62 -7.55 0.42
CA VAL A 82 -2.26 -7.43 1.73
C VAL A 82 -1.26 -6.89 2.75
N GLY A 83 -1.66 -5.86 3.49
CA GLY A 83 -0.80 -5.09 4.40
C GLY A 83 -0.24 -3.80 3.81
N THR A 84 -0.48 -3.49 2.54
CA THR A 84 -0.22 -2.16 2.01
C THR A 84 -1.06 -1.12 2.75
N ILE A 85 -0.42 -0.04 3.16
CA ILE A 85 -1.03 1.14 3.78
C ILE A 85 -0.65 2.34 2.94
N ILE A 86 -1.65 3.11 2.52
CA ILE A 86 -1.49 4.41 1.85
C ILE A 86 -2.16 5.46 2.72
N VAL A 87 -1.40 6.45 3.16
CA VAL A 87 -1.92 7.62 3.90
C VAL A 87 -1.89 8.82 2.97
N LYS A 88 -3.03 9.47 2.80
CA LYS A 88 -3.17 10.74 2.11
C LYS A 88 -3.26 11.85 3.15
N GLU A 89 -2.42 12.87 3.04
CA GLU A 89 -2.42 14.04 3.91
C GLU A 89 -2.42 15.32 3.07
N ALA A 90 -3.34 16.23 3.36
CA ALA A 90 -3.23 17.62 2.91
C ALA A 90 -2.19 18.32 3.79
N THR A 91 -1.02 18.64 3.24
CA THR A 91 0.12 19.17 4.04
C THR A 91 0.14 20.70 4.12
N VAL A 92 -0.50 21.38 3.18
CA VAL A 92 -0.58 22.85 3.08
C VAL A 92 -1.95 23.20 2.53
N GLY A 93 -2.51 24.36 2.89
CA GLY A 93 -3.75 24.90 2.31
C GLY A 93 -4.88 25.02 3.31
N THR A 94 -6.10 25.17 2.80
CA THR A 94 -7.32 25.37 3.60
C THR A 94 -7.78 24.12 4.32
N LEU A 95 -7.34 22.94 3.88
CA LEU A 95 -7.62 21.65 4.48
C LEU A 95 -6.35 21.02 5.10
N ALA A 96 -5.35 21.84 5.42
CA ALA A 96 -4.11 21.35 6.01
C ALA A 96 -4.39 20.47 7.24
N HIS A 97 -3.73 19.31 7.26
CA HIS A 97 -3.81 18.25 8.26
C HIS A 97 -5.03 17.32 8.17
N GLU A 98 -5.91 17.48 7.17
CA GLU A 98 -6.87 16.41 6.86
C GLU A 98 -6.13 15.17 6.37
N MET A 99 -6.46 14.02 6.96
CA MET A 99 -5.81 12.75 6.68
C MET A 99 -6.82 11.63 6.48
N PHE A 100 -6.66 10.95 5.35
CA PHE A 100 -7.37 9.73 5.05
C PHE A 100 -6.37 8.62 4.77
N ALA A 101 -6.77 7.38 4.99
CA ALA A 101 -5.93 6.25 4.61
C ALA A 101 -6.75 5.12 4.00
N MET A 102 -6.04 4.29 3.24
CA MET A 102 -6.55 3.03 2.75
C MET A 102 -5.57 1.90 3.08
N VAL A 103 -6.11 0.77 3.52
CA VAL A 103 -5.34 -0.41 3.89
C VAL A 103 -5.83 -1.61 3.10
N LYS A 104 -4.90 -2.32 2.44
CA LYS A 104 -5.21 -3.58 1.78
C LYS A 104 -5.36 -4.67 2.84
N ARG A 105 -6.59 -4.84 3.32
CA ARG A 105 -6.99 -5.80 4.34
C ARG A 105 -7.05 -7.23 3.82
N GLY A 106 -7.43 -7.46 2.56
CA GLY A 106 -7.63 -8.80 2.03
C GLY A 106 -8.89 -9.50 2.56
N GLY A 107 -8.90 -10.84 2.55
CA GLY A 107 -9.99 -11.65 3.11
C GLY A 107 -11.39 -11.45 2.51
N GLY A 108 -11.48 -10.94 1.27
CA GLY A 108 -12.76 -10.61 0.63
C GLY A 108 -13.49 -9.41 1.23
N TYR A 109 -12.80 -8.59 2.03
CA TYR A 109 -13.36 -7.35 2.58
C TYR A 109 -13.71 -6.36 1.47
N ASN A 110 -14.79 -5.58 1.65
CA ASN A 110 -15.22 -4.52 0.74
C ASN A 110 -15.38 -4.95 -0.74
N SER A 111 -16.59 -5.37 -1.14
CA SER A 111 -16.86 -5.75 -2.53
C SER A 111 -16.81 -4.59 -3.53
N GLY A 112 -16.91 -3.33 -3.06
CA GLY A 112 -16.80 -2.15 -3.92
C GLY A 112 -15.35 -1.82 -4.26
N ALA A 113 -14.44 -1.93 -3.30
CA ALA A 113 -13.00 -1.85 -3.53
C ALA A 113 -12.34 -3.10 -2.96
N PRO A 114 -12.20 -4.18 -3.77
CA PRO A 114 -11.83 -5.50 -3.29
C PRO A 114 -10.58 -5.51 -2.39
N GLY A 115 -10.80 -5.92 -1.14
CA GLY A 115 -9.78 -6.06 -0.11
C GLY A 115 -9.37 -4.76 0.57
N TRP A 116 -9.96 -3.60 0.26
CA TRP A 116 -9.59 -2.31 0.83
C TRP A 116 -10.50 -1.87 1.97
N GLU A 117 -9.89 -1.34 3.04
CA GLU A 117 -10.57 -0.66 4.13
C GLU A 117 -10.15 0.81 4.17
N TRP A 118 -11.11 1.71 4.39
CA TRP A 118 -10.92 3.16 4.43
C TRP A 118 -10.84 3.65 5.86
N PHE A 119 -10.13 4.77 6.07
CA PHE A 119 -9.90 5.37 7.38
C PHE A 119 -9.93 6.89 7.26
N GLU A 120 -10.47 7.53 8.28
CA GLU A 120 -10.11 8.91 8.62
C GLU A 120 -9.19 8.88 9.83
N LEU A 121 -8.13 9.68 9.76
CA LEU A 121 -7.08 9.76 10.77
C LEU A 121 -7.02 11.19 11.31
N GLU A 122 -6.74 11.31 12.60
CA GLU A 122 -6.44 12.61 13.22
C GLU A 122 -5.03 12.58 13.81
N SER A 123 -4.28 13.65 13.61
CA SER A 123 -2.93 13.79 14.14
C SER A 123 -2.98 14.01 15.65
N THR A 124 -2.23 13.24 16.41
CA THR A 124 -2.05 13.45 17.86
C THR A 124 -0.65 13.94 18.22
N GLY A 125 0.19 14.14 17.21
CA GLY A 125 1.57 14.58 17.35
C GLY A 125 2.32 14.48 16.02
N ALA A 126 3.64 14.62 16.06
CA ALA A 126 4.45 14.56 14.83
C ALA A 126 4.41 13.16 14.15
N GLU A 127 4.31 12.10 14.94
CA GLU A 127 4.43 10.70 14.47
C GLU A 127 3.17 9.87 14.66
N ASP A 128 2.29 10.28 15.57
CA ASP A 128 1.19 9.45 16.05
C ASP A 128 -0.16 9.98 15.54
N VAL A 129 -1.05 9.04 15.22
CA VAL A 129 -2.42 9.31 14.80
C VAL A 129 -3.41 8.52 15.65
N VAL A 130 -4.65 8.97 15.67
CA VAL A 130 -5.80 8.16 16.08
C VAL A 130 -6.68 7.85 14.87
N ILE A 131 -7.40 6.74 14.93
CA ILE A 131 -8.40 6.38 13.92
C ILE A 131 -9.72 7.03 14.37
N VAL A 132 -10.19 8.01 13.60
CA VAL A 132 -11.49 8.68 13.83
C VAL A 132 -12.61 7.71 13.46
N TRP A 133 -12.52 7.13 12.26
CA TRP A 133 -13.36 6.02 11.83
C TRP A 133 -12.62 5.14 10.83
N ARG A 134 -13.18 3.94 10.61
CA ARG A 134 -12.74 3.01 9.55
C ARG A 134 -13.90 2.18 9.01
N GLY A 135 -13.77 1.68 7.78
CA GLY A 135 -14.71 0.73 7.21
C GLY A 135 -14.78 0.75 5.69
N VAL A 136 -15.93 0.36 5.13
CA VAL A 136 -16.23 0.46 3.69
C VAL A 136 -16.70 1.86 3.27
N GLY A 137 -16.81 2.78 4.22
CA GLY A 137 -17.15 4.19 4.05
C GLY A 137 -17.29 4.87 5.42
N PRO A 138 -17.54 6.20 5.44
CA PRO A 138 -17.76 6.94 6.66
C PRO A 138 -19.01 6.43 7.42
N PRO A 139 -19.06 6.56 8.77
CA PRO A 139 -20.25 6.25 9.56
C PRO A 139 -21.49 7.04 9.12
N SER A 140 -22.68 6.50 9.37
CA SER A 140 -23.93 7.19 9.06
C SER A 140 -24.03 8.51 9.84
N GLY A 141 -24.25 9.61 9.12
CA GLY A 141 -24.36 10.95 9.68
C GLY A 141 -23.08 11.79 9.59
N GLU A 142 -21.95 11.19 9.19
CA GLU A 142 -20.72 11.90 8.87
C GLU A 142 -20.71 12.32 7.40
N ASN A 143 -20.18 13.52 7.12
CA ASN A 143 -20.02 14.01 5.75
C ASN A 143 -18.54 13.92 5.36
N TYR A 144 -18.21 13.06 4.42
CA TYR A 144 -16.88 13.05 3.80
C TYR A 144 -16.75 14.27 2.89
N GLY A 145 -15.82 15.20 3.19
CA GLY A 145 -15.64 16.43 2.42
C GLY A 145 -16.90 17.29 2.28
N GLY A 146 -17.89 17.12 3.16
CA GLY A 146 -19.18 17.81 3.08
C GLY A 146 -20.26 17.16 2.20
N ASP A 147 -20.03 16.00 1.58
CA ASP A 147 -21.04 15.29 0.78
C ASP A 147 -21.62 14.06 1.52
N PRO A 148 -22.94 14.04 1.83
CA PRO A 148 -23.61 12.94 2.52
C PRO A 148 -23.76 11.66 1.68
N ASN A 149 -23.43 11.69 0.38
CA ASN A 149 -23.44 10.54 -0.54
C ASN A 149 -22.05 10.14 -1.06
N ALA A 150 -21.00 10.92 -0.78
CA ALA A 150 -19.64 10.64 -1.22
C ALA A 150 -18.97 9.60 -0.30
N GLY A 151 -19.25 8.33 -0.54
CA GLY A 151 -18.45 7.25 0.03
C GLY A 151 -17.14 7.08 -0.74
N CYS A 152 -16.06 6.68 -0.06
CA CYS A 152 -14.76 6.42 -0.69
C CYS A 152 -14.88 5.42 -1.86
N ASN A 153 -15.72 4.39 -1.70
CA ASN A 153 -16.01 3.42 -2.77
C ASN A 153 -16.54 4.08 -4.05
N THR A 154 -17.39 5.11 -3.96
CA THR A 154 -18.06 5.72 -5.13
C THR A 154 -17.06 6.26 -6.14
N CYS A 155 -15.94 6.82 -5.69
CA CYS A 155 -14.89 7.33 -6.58
C CYS A 155 -13.80 6.27 -6.85
N HIS A 156 -13.43 5.51 -5.83
CA HIS A 156 -12.29 4.59 -5.94
C HIS A 156 -12.55 3.37 -6.82
N VAL A 157 -13.82 2.97 -7.03
CA VAL A 157 -14.17 1.84 -7.92
C VAL A 157 -13.72 2.06 -9.38
N ASP A 158 -13.70 3.32 -9.84
CA ASP A 158 -13.47 3.66 -11.24
C ASP A 158 -12.00 4.02 -11.55
N CYS A 159 -11.12 3.95 -10.55
CA CYS A 159 -9.73 4.37 -10.69
C CYS A 159 -8.85 3.41 -11.51
N GLY A 160 -9.32 2.17 -11.79
CA GLY A 160 -8.66 1.24 -12.70
C GLY A 160 -7.28 0.73 -12.27
N ASN A 161 -6.87 0.99 -11.03
CA ASN A 161 -5.56 0.66 -10.48
C ASN A 161 -5.71 0.07 -9.07
N ASP A 162 -6.38 -1.07 -8.96
CA ASP A 162 -6.73 -1.73 -7.69
C ASP A 162 -7.34 -0.74 -6.67
N ALA A 163 -8.29 0.08 -7.13
CA ALA A 163 -8.95 1.14 -6.37
C ALA A 163 -8.04 2.27 -5.85
N VAL A 164 -6.78 2.37 -6.28
CA VAL A 164 -5.86 3.49 -5.96
C VAL A 164 -5.88 4.51 -7.09
N CYS A 165 -6.27 5.75 -6.81
CA CYS A 165 -6.50 6.77 -7.84
C CYS A 165 -5.28 7.62 -8.19
N ALA A 166 -4.24 7.62 -7.35
CA ALA A 166 -3.02 8.36 -7.63
C ALA A 166 -2.25 7.71 -8.79
N LYS A 167 -2.00 8.47 -9.86
CA LYS A 167 -1.23 7.99 -11.01
C LYS A 167 0.21 7.66 -10.64
N ALA A 168 0.76 8.36 -9.65
CA ALA A 168 2.09 8.11 -9.11
C ALA A 168 2.24 6.72 -8.47
N LEU A 169 1.13 6.08 -8.12
CA LEU A 169 1.06 4.73 -7.56
C LEU A 169 0.48 3.71 -8.56
N ALA A 170 0.56 3.96 -9.87
CA ALA A 170 0.11 3.01 -10.88
C ALA A 170 0.89 1.68 -10.81
N LEU A 171 0.16 0.57 -10.90
CA LEU A 171 0.64 -0.81 -10.97
C LEU A 171 1.28 -1.17 -12.33
#